data_AF-A0A1G3A818-F1
#
_entry.id   AF-A0A1G3A818-F1
#
_cell.length_a   1.000
_cell.length_b   1.000
_cell.length_c   1.000
_cell.angle_alpha   90.00
_cell.angle_beta   90.00
_cell.angle_gamma   90.00
#
_symmetry.space_group_name_H-M   'P 1'
#
loop_
_entity.id
_entity.type
_entity.pdbx_description
1 polymer ?
#
loop_
_entity_poly.entity_id
_entity_poly.type
_entity_poly.pdbx_seq_one_letter_code
_entity_poly.pdbx_strand_id
1 'polypeptide(L)'
;MVIAIIAILMAVLMPTLNRAREQGRRAVCLNYLKSLTLAWSMYADENDDRIVNGEAYWAPSAAPAAPVPTSGPHQGEKYWVGNDCASGFAQGEQRPLDIQLEAIRAGSLFPYCKAEKAYRCPTGIRGEMRTYSTGYGMNGCFDAAGTYVGTKGVRVGRTVLMVKRRSEIVIPAPAFRLVFLDEGRISPDSYAIHYLTPRWWDPPFVRHGDGTNVSFADGHSDYWKYRGAETIRAGKMANPPYNYTPTTDEGITDLKKMQEAIWGRLGY
;
A
#
# COMPACT_ATOMS: atom_id res chain seq x y z
N MET A 1 -9.30 -6.67 -51.26
CA MET A 1 -10.42 -6.34 -50.34
C MET A 1 -10.24 -6.93 -48.94
N VAL A 2 -9.87 -8.22 -48.81
CA VAL A 2 -9.73 -8.90 -47.51
C VAL A 2 -8.73 -8.22 -46.55
N ILE A 3 -7.57 -7.80 -47.06
CA ILE A 3 -6.53 -7.13 -46.23
C ILE A 3 -7.07 -5.85 -45.58
N ALA A 4 -7.90 -5.08 -46.29
CA ALA A 4 -8.49 -3.86 -45.75
C ALA A 4 -9.50 -4.14 -44.62
N ILE A 5 -10.30 -5.20 -44.76
CA ILE A 5 -11.25 -5.62 -43.73
C ILE A 5 -10.50 -6.13 -42.49
N ILE A 6 -9.47 -6.96 -42.66
CA ILE A 6 -8.63 -7.43 -41.54
C ILE A 6 -7.97 -6.26 -40.83
N ALA A 7 -7.45 -5.27 -41.56
CA ALA A 7 -6.83 -4.08 -40.97
C ALA A 7 -7.81 -3.27 -40.12
N ILE A 8 -9.05 -3.06 -40.59
CA ILE A 8 -10.10 -2.36 -39.84
C ILE A 8 -10.49 -3.15 -38.59
N LEU A 9 -10.68 -4.46 -38.70
CA LEU A 9 -11.01 -5.32 -37.57
C LEU A 9 -9.90 -5.29 -36.51
N MET A 10 -8.64 -5.38 -36.94
CA MET A 10 -7.48 -5.30 -36.04
C MET A 10 -7.37 -3.94 -35.35
N ALA A 11 -7.66 -2.84 -36.06
CA ALA A 11 -7.64 -1.49 -35.51
C ALA A 11 -8.65 -1.28 -34.37
N VAL A 12 -9.82 -1.94 -34.43
CA VAL A 12 -10.85 -1.90 -33.36
C VAL A 12 -10.57 -2.94 -32.27
N LEU A 13 -10.05 -4.11 -32.64
CA LEU A 13 -9.82 -5.22 -31.72
C LEU A 13 -8.63 -4.96 -30.78
N MET A 14 -7.54 -4.37 -31.26
CA MET A 14 -6.35 -4.08 -30.44
C MET A 14 -6.63 -3.19 -29.22
N PRO A 15 -7.27 -2.00 -29.35
CA PRO A 15 -7.56 -1.15 -28.19
C PRO A 15 -8.52 -1.83 -27.21
N THR A 16 -9.50 -2.59 -27.72
CA THR A 16 -10.46 -3.33 -26.91
C THR A 16 -9.77 -4.45 -26.12
N LEU A 17 -8.90 -5.23 -26.77
CA LEU A 17 -8.13 -6.30 -26.13
C LEU A 17 -7.16 -5.75 -25.08
N ASN A 18 -6.52 -4.61 -25.35
CA ASN A 18 -5.64 -3.97 -24.37
C ASN A 18 -6.41 -3.52 -23.12
N ARG A 19 -7.60 -2.94 -23.29
CA ARG A 19 -8.50 -2.60 -22.16
C ARG A 19 -8.94 -3.83 -21.38
N ALA A 20 -9.33 -4.90 -22.07
CA ALA A 20 -9.75 -6.15 -21.43
C ALA A 20 -8.60 -6.80 -20.63
N ARG A 21 -7.39 -6.84 -21.19
CA ARG A 21 -6.18 -7.31 -20.48
C ARG A 21 -5.88 -6.49 -19.24
N GLU A 22 -6.04 -5.17 -19.31
CA GLU A 22 -5.79 -4.30 -18.16
C GLU A 22 -6.82 -4.48 -17.05
N GLN A 23 -8.10 -4.64 -17.41
CA GLN A 23 -9.15 -4.99 -16.44
C GLN A 23 -8.87 -6.32 -15.76
N GLY A 24 -8.39 -7.33 -16.51
CA GLY A 24 -7.99 -8.62 -15.95
C GLY A 24 -6.82 -8.49 -14.97
N ARG A 25 -5.77 -7.73 -15.32
CA ARG A 25 -4.64 -7.47 -14.43
C ARG A 25 -5.05 -6.73 -13.15
N ARG A 26 -5.96 -5.75 -13.27
CA ARG A 26 -6.54 -5.05 -12.13
C ARG A 26 -7.32 -6.00 -11.22
N ALA A 27 -8.11 -6.91 -11.78
CA ALA A 27 -8.86 -7.89 -11.00
C ALA A 27 -7.93 -8.83 -10.20
N VAL A 28 -6.82 -9.25 -10.80
CA VAL A 28 -5.79 -10.04 -10.09
C VAL A 28 -5.17 -9.24 -8.94
N CYS A 29 -4.83 -7.96 -9.19
CA CYS A 29 -4.27 -7.07 -8.17
C CYS A 29 -5.23 -6.86 -6.99
N LEU A 30 -6.53 -6.64 -7.25
CA LEU A 30 -7.57 -6.56 -6.22
C LEU A 30 -7.68 -7.87 -5.42
N ASN A 31 -7.63 -9.02 -6.09
CA ASN A 31 -7.67 -10.32 -5.42
C ASN A 31 -6.43 -10.56 -4.53
N TYR A 32 -5.25 -10.11 -4.94
CA TYR A 32 -4.04 -10.18 -4.13
C TYR A 32 -4.12 -9.30 -2.88
N LEU A 33 -4.57 -8.04 -3.02
CA LEU A 33 -4.83 -7.17 -1.88
C LEU A 33 -5.83 -7.80 -0.91
N LYS A 34 -6.95 -8.34 -1.42
CA LYS A 34 -7.93 -9.06 -0.61
C LYS A 34 -7.32 -10.25 0.13
N SER A 35 -6.43 -11.00 -0.51
CA SER A 35 -5.73 -12.14 0.10
C SER A 35 -4.80 -11.70 1.23
N LEU A 36 -4.07 -10.59 1.05
CA LEU A 36 -3.23 -9.99 2.10
C LEU A 36 -4.07 -9.47 3.27
N THR A 37 -5.20 -8.81 3.00
CA THR A 37 -6.11 -8.31 4.05
C THR A 37 -6.76 -9.44 4.85
N LEU A 38 -7.07 -10.56 4.19
CA LEU A 38 -7.53 -11.76 4.89
C LEU A 38 -6.44 -12.31 5.81
N ALA A 39 -5.19 -12.41 5.32
CA ALA A 39 -4.05 -12.82 6.12
C ALA A 39 -3.80 -11.89 7.32
N TRP A 40 -3.94 -10.58 7.12
CA TRP A 40 -3.89 -9.57 8.18
C TRP A 40 -4.98 -9.79 9.25
N SER A 41 -6.19 -10.17 8.83
CA SER A 41 -7.29 -10.46 9.76
C SER A 41 -7.01 -11.75 10.55
N MET A 42 -6.56 -12.81 9.89
CA MET A 42 -6.19 -14.08 10.52
C MET A 42 -5.06 -13.90 11.52
N TYR A 43 -4.05 -13.08 11.19
CA TYR A 43 -2.99 -12.72 12.11
C TYR A 43 -3.56 -12.09 13.39
N ALA A 44 -4.48 -11.12 13.26
CA ALA A 44 -5.08 -10.48 14.43
C ALA A 44 -5.86 -11.49 15.30
N ASP A 45 -6.58 -12.42 14.68
CA ASP A 45 -7.32 -13.46 15.38
C ASP A 45 -6.40 -14.39 16.23
N GLU A 46 -5.19 -14.67 15.75
CA GLU A 46 -4.19 -15.49 16.47
C GLU A 46 -3.29 -14.69 17.43
N ASN A 47 -3.38 -13.35 17.46
CA ASN A 47 -2.47 -12.49 18.23
C ASN A 47 -3.20 -11.57 19.22
N ASP A 48 -4.23 -12.08 19.90
CA ASP A 48 -5.07 -11.33 20.86
C ASP A 48 -5.64 -10.04 20.26
N ASP A 49 -6.14 -10.08 19.02
CA ASP A 49 -6.67 -8.93 18.27
C ASP A 49 -5.60 -7.88 17.89
N ARG A 50 -4.32 -8.10 18.20
CA ARG A 50 -3.22 -7.21 17.78
C ARG A 50 -2.93 -7.39 16.29
N ILE A 51 -2.90 -6.29 15.56
CA ILE A 51 -2.55 -6.32 14.15
C ILE A 51 -1.02 -6.35 13.98
N VAL A 52 -0.57 -6.89 12.86
CA VAL A 52 0.86 -6.96 12.53
C VAL A 52 1.51 -5.57 12.48
N ASN A 53 2.82 -5.47 12.70
CA ASN A 53 3.54 -4.23 12.37
C ASN A 53 3.48 -4.05 10.84
N GLY A 54 2.89 -2.94 10.42
CA GLY A 54 2.65 -2.58 9.03
C GLY A 54 3.89 -2.11 8.27
N GLU A 55 5.01 -1.89 8.97
CA GLU A 55 6.30 -1.58 8.38
C GLU A 55 6.95 -2.83 7.74
N ALA A 56 7.70 -2.62 6.66
CA ALA A 56 8.72 -3.56 6.21
C ALA A 56 10.05 -3.23 6.91
N TYR A 57 10.72 -4.23 7.48
CA TYR A 57 11.95 -4.00 8.25
C TYR A 57 13.04 -3.33 7.40
N TRP A 58 13.48 -2.14 7.79
CA TRP A 58 14.56 -1.43 7.08
C TRP A 58 15.93 -1.71 7.67
N ALA A 59 16.75 -2.48 6.94
CA ALA A 59 18.18 -2.65 7.22
C ALA A 59 18.91 -3.06 5.93
N PRO A 60 19.08 -2.17 4.94
CA PRO A 60 19.37 -2.53 3.55
C PRO A 60 20.62 -3.41 3.33
N SER A 61 21.59 -3.35 4.25
CA SER A 61 22.82 -4.17 4.22
C SER A 61 22.77 -5.46 5.06
N ALA A 62 21.67 -5.71 5.76
CA ALA A 62 21.49 -6.86 6.65
C ALA A 62 20.80 -8.04 5.95
N ALA A 63 20.73 -9.18 6.65
CA ALA A 63 19.99 -10.36 6.21
C ALA A 63 18.51 -10.03 5.91
N PRO A 64 17.83 -10.82 5.04
CA PRO A 64 16.39 -10.71 4.76
C PRO A 64 15.54 -11.25 5.91
N ALA A 65 15.78 -10.76 7.12
CA ALA A 65 15.07 -11.15 8.34
C ALA A 65 13.92 -10.19 8.65
N ALA A 66 13.04 -10.60 9.57
CA ALA A 66 12.01 -9.78 10.18
C ALA A 66 12.16 -9.82 11.72
N PRO A 67 13.18 -9.16 12.28
CA PRO A 67 13.42 -9.18 13.72
C PRO A 67 12.29 -8.47 14.49
N VAL A 68 12.15 -8.77 15.77
CA VAL A 68 11.20 -8.05 16.63
C VAL A 68 11.88 -6.78 17.16
N PRO A 69 11.32 -5.58 16.94
CA PRO A 69 11.88 -4.33 17.46
C PRO A 69 11.98 -4.35 18.98
N THR A 70 13.09 -3.84 19.52
CA THR A 70 13.33 -3.75 20.96
C THR A 70 13.06 -2.35 21.53
N SER A 71 12.75 -1.38 20.67
CA SER A 71 12.46 0.01 21.02
C SER A 71 11.48 0.63 20.02
N GLY A 72 11.08 1.88 20.30
CA GLY A 72 10.18 2.63 19.45
C GLY A 72 8.71 2.22 19.59
N PRO A 73 7.83 2.77 18.72
CA PRO A 73 6.38 2.55 18.81
C PRO A 73 5.95 1.11 18.50
N HIS A 74 6.85 0.32 17.89
CA HIS A 74 6.63 -1.08 17.50
C HIS A 74 7.40 -2.08 18.35
N GLN A 75 7.88 -1.67 19.53
CA GLN A 75 8.58 -2.57 20.44
C GLN A 75 7.74 -3.82 20.74
N GLY A 76 8.30 -5.00 20.45
CA GLY A 76 7.63 -6.29 20.65
C GLY A 76 6.72 -6.75 19.51
N GLU A 77 6.62 -5.99 18.41
CA GLU A 77 5.70 -6.29 17.29
C GLU A 77 6.46 -6.87 16.08
N LYS A 78 6.00 -7.99 15.53
CA LYS A 78 6.63 -8.59 14.34
C LYS A 78 6.24 -7.83 13.07
N TYR A 79 7.21 -7.54 12.22
CA TYR A 79 7.00 -6.96 10.89
C TYR A 79 6.16 -7.90 9.99
N TRP A 80 5.32 -7.32 9.14
CA TRP A 80 4.53 -8.10 8.18
C TRP A 80 5.40 -8.68 7.05
N VAL A 81 6.46 -7.96 6.67
CA VAL A 81 7.50 -8.37 5.72
C VAL A 81 8.88 -8.03 6.28
N GLY A 82 9.86 -8.89 6.03
CA GLY A 82 11.25 -8.66 6.39
C GLY A 82 11.96 -7.64 5.50
N ASN A 83 13.27 -7.59 5.63
CA ASN A 83 14.12 -6.64 4.93
C ASN A 83 14.28 -6.93 3.44
N ASP A 84 13.40 -6.38 2.60
CA ASP A 84 13.38 -6.58 1.14
C ASP A 84 13.84 -5.35 0.34
N CYS A 85 13.95 -4.19 0.98
CA CYS A 85 14.22 -2.91 0.33
C CYS A 85 15.73 -2.59 0.23
N ALA A 86 16.15 -2.06 -0.92
CA ALA A 86 17.53 -1.63 -1.16
C ALA A 86 17.77 -0.18 -0.70
N SER A 87 19.01 0.18 -0.40
CA SER A 87 19.37 1.54 0.03
C SER A 87 18.95 2.63 -0.97
N GLY A 88 19.18 2.39 -2.27
CA GLY A 88 18.81 3.33 -3.34
C GLY A 88 17.45 3.03 -3.99
N PHE A 89 16.47 2.50 -3.25
CA PHE A 89 15.14 2.16 -3.80
C PHE A 89 14.46 3.37 -4.47
N ALA A 90 14.69 4.59 -3.95
CA ALA A 90 14.17 5.82 -4.54
C ALA A 90 14.74 6.08 -5.95
N GLN A 91 15.94 5.57 -6.23
CA GLN A 91 16.62 5.62 -7.53
C GLN A 91 16.35 4.37 -8.40
N GLY A 92 15.55 3.43 -7.88
CA GLY A 92 15.20 2.18 -8.57
C GLY A 92 16.19 1.03 -8.32
N GLU A 93 17.09 1.15 -7.35
CA GLU A 93 17.89 0.00 -6.90
C GLU A 93 16.98 -1.06 -6.28
N GLN A 94 17.31 -2.32 -6.51
CA GLN A 94 16.56 -3.47 -6.00
C GLN A 94 17.53 -4.44 -5.36
N ARG A 95 17.10 -5.11 -4.29
CA ARG A 95 17.83 -6.26 -3.76
C ARG A 95 17.71 -7.44 -4.73
N PRO A 96 18.63 -8.42 -4.69
CA PRO A 96 18.48 -9.67 -5.44
C PRO A 96 17.11 -10.34 -5.20
N LEU A 97 16.57 -11.00 -6.22
CA LEU A 97 15.21 -11.55 -6.21
C LEU A 97 14.99 -12.57 -5.08
N ASP A 98 15.97 -13.45 -4.89
CA ASP A 98 16.03 -14.46 -3.83
C ASP A 98 15.96 -13.81 -2.45
N ILE A 99 16.71 -12.72 -2.24
CA ILE A 99 16.70 -11.97 -0.99
C ILE A 99 15.35 -11.32 -0.71
N GLN A 100 14.70 -10.74 -1.72
CA GLN A 100 13.35 -10.19 -1.57
C GLN A 100 12.33 -11.29 -1.19
N LEU A 101 12.42 -12.46 -1.83
CA LEU A 101 11.54 -13.60 -1.54
C LEU A 101 11.78 -14.15 -0.14
N GLU A 102 13.03 -14.28 0.30
CA GLU A 102 13.37 -14.67 1.66
C GLU A 102 12.81 -13.69 2.69
N ALA A 103 12.88 -12.38 2.42
CA ALA A 103 12.34 -11.34 3.30
C ALA A 103 10.81 -11.41 3.41
N ILE A 104 10.11 -11.67 2.30
CA ILE A 104 8.67 -11.91 2.31
C ILE A 104 8.34 -13.15 3.15
N ARG A 105 9.08 -14.25 2.96
CA ARG A 105 8.87 -15.51 3.71
C ARG A 105 9.17 -15.37 5.21
N ALA A 106 10.11 -14.51 5.58
CA ALA A 106 10.43 -14.20 6.97
C ALA A 106 9.33 -13.35 7.65
N GLY A 107 8.52 -12.65 6.87
CA GLY A 107 7.43 -11.80 7.33
C GLY A 107 6.33 -12.58 8.05
N SER A 108 5.73 -11.95 9.06
CA SER A 108 4.74 -12.61 9.92
C SER A 108 3.38 -12.86 9.27
N LEU A 109 3.08 -12.24 8.12
CA LEU A 109 1.87 -12.55 7.35
C LEU A 109 2.04 -13.74 6.39
N PHE A 110 3.27 -14.15 6.08
CA PHE A 110 3.52 -15.21 5.11
C PHE A 110 2.87 -16.57 5.48
N PRO A 111 2.83 -16.99 6.76
CA PRO A 111 2.12 -18.23 7.14
C PRO A 111 0.64 -18.26 6.72
N TYR A 112 -0.01 -17.10 6.63
CA TYR A 112 -1.42 -16.94 6.28
C TYR A 112 -1.64 -16.64 4.79
N CYS A 113 -0.64 -16.07 4.10
CA CYS A 113 -0.64 -15.85 2.65
C CYS A 113 0.66 -16.39 2.01
N LYS A 114 0.75 -17.72 1.87
CA LYS A 114 1.95 -18.40 1.33
C LYS A 114 2.19 -18.20 -0.18
N ALA A 115 1.42 -17.33 -0.82
CA ALA A 115 1.51 -17.04 -2.24
C ALA A 115 2.38 -15.80 -2.47
N GLU A 116 3.67 -15.97 -2.76
CA GLU A 116 4.63 -14.87 -2.99
C GLU A 116 4.15 -13.86 -4.03
N LYS A 117 3.47 -14.33 -5.08
CA LYS A 117 2.91 -13.46 -6.12
C LYS A 117 1.85 -12.49 -5.59
N ALA A 118 1.21 -12.79 -4.46
CA ALA A 118 0.20 -11.94 -3.85
C ALA A 118 0.77 -10.68 -3.18
N TYR A 119 2.10 -10.57 -3.02
CA TYR A 119 2.76 -9.41 -2.43
C TYR A 119 3.03 -8.29 -3.45
N ARG A 120 2.86 -8.56 -4.74
CA ARG A 120 3.13 -7.61 -5.83
C ARG A 120 1.97 -7.45 -6.78
N CYS A 121 1.90 -6.25 -7.34
CA CYS A 121 1.06 -5.99 -8.49
C CYS A 121 1.57 -6.74 -9.73
N PRO A 122 0.68 -7.38 -10.54
CA PRO A 122 1.05 -8.01 -11.81
C PRO A 122 1.66 -7.06 -12.84
N THR A 123 1.38 -5.77 -12.71
CA THR A 123 1.96 -4.71 -13.55
C THR A 123 3.00 -3.87 -12.82
N GLY A 124 3.37 -4.24 -11.57
CA GLY A 124 4.41 -3.61 -10.76
C GLY A 124 5.77 -3.59 -11.43
N ILE A 125 6.73 -2.87 -10.84
CA ILE A 125 8.08 -2.75 -11.40
C ILE A 125 8.69 -4.15 -11.58
N ARG A 126 9.35 -4.35 -12.72
CA ARG A 126 10.00 -5.62 -13.03
C ARG A 126 11.14 -5.84 -12.03
N GLY A 127 11.21 -7.05 -11.47
CA GLY A 127 12.23 -7.44 -10.47
C GLY A 127 11.79 -7.25 -9.02
N GLU A 128 10.76 -6.45 -8.75
CA GLU A 128 10.26 -6.24 -7.39
C GLU A 128 9.19 -7.24 -6.98
N MET A 129 9.35 -7.88 -5.83
CA MET A 129 8.46 -8.92 -5.31
C MET A 129 7.44 -8.44 -4.28
N ARG A 130 7.57 -7.20 -3.82
CA ARG A 130 6.57 -6.52 -3.02
C ARG A 130 6.28 -5.14 -3.58
N THR A 131 5.05 -4.87 -3.98
CA THR A 131 4.64 -3.49 -4.36
C THR A 131 3.43 -3.01 -3.59
N TYR A 132 2.88 -3.89 -2.75
CA TYR A 132 1.86 -3.52 -1.79
C TYR A 132 2.51 -3.13 -0.47
N SER A 133 1.88 -2.20 0.22
CA SER A 133 2.26 -1.78 1.55
C SER A 133 1.03 -1.55 2.39
N THR A 134 1.21 -1.64 3.71
CA THR A 134 0.17 -1.17 4.61
C THR A 134 0.08 0.36 4.54
N GLY A 135 -1.10 0.92 4.83
CA GLY A 135 -1.23 2.36 5.03
C GLY A 135 -0.68 2.80 6.39
N TYR A 136 -0.14 4.02 6.48
CA TYR A 136 0.58 4.48 7.67
C TYR A 136 -0.18 4.33 9.00
N GLY A 137 -1.49 4.60 9.00
CA GLY A 137 -2.36 4.46 10.18
C GLY A 137 -2.66 3.02 10.58
N MET A 138 -2.28 2.02 9.77
CA MET A 138 -2.52 0.60 10.03
C MET A 138 -1.29 -0.07 10.64
N ASN A 139 -0.97 0.36 11.86
CA ASN A 139 0.23 -0.05 12.60
C ASN A 139 1.55 0.12 11.82
N GLY A 140 1.64 1.10 10.92
CA GLY A 140 2.86 1.38 10.16
C GLY A 140 3.63 2.61 10.63
N CYS A 141 3.15 3.30 11.67
CA CYS A 141 3.54 4.67 12.02
C CYS A 141 4.62 4.77 13.10
N PHE A 142 5.83 5.19 12.71
CA PHE A 142 6.88 5.57 13.66
C PHE A 142 7.21 7.06 13.76
N ASP A 143 6.87 7.91 12.78
CA ASP A 143 7.28 9.33 12.80
C ASP A 143 6.19 10.37 12.48
N ALA A 144 4.93 9.96 12.28
CA ALA A 144 3.87 10.94 12.02
C ALA A 144 3.51 11.72 13.30
N ALA A 145 3.91 12.99 13.33
CA ALA A 145 3.65 13.87 14.47
C ALA A 145 2.15 13.93 14.83
N GLY A 146 1.85 13.74 16.11
CA GLY A 146 0.49 13.84 16.66
C GLY A 146 -0.41 12.63 16.44
N THR A 147 0.08 11.54 15.83
CA THR A 147 -0.74 10.34 15.57
C THR A 147 -0.54 9.22 16.59
N TYR A 148 0.49 9.30 17.44
CA TYR A 148 0.80 8.31 18.47
C TYR A 148 1.50 8.92 19.70
N VAL A 149 1.48 8.19 20.83
CA VAL A 149 2.23 8.49 22.07
C VAL A 149 2.80 7.18 22.61
N GLY A 150 4.12 7.05 22.62
CA GLY A 150 4.79 5.79 23.00
C GLY A 150 4.43 4.68 22.01
N THR A 151 3.86 3.58 22.50
CA THR A 151 3.42 2.43 21.68
C THR A 151 1.92 2.45 21.34
N LYS A 152 1.23 3.57 21.56
CA LYS A 152 -0.23 3.68 21.38
C LYS A 152 -0.58 4.75 20.36
N GLY A 153 -1.57 4.48 19.50
CA GLY A 153 -2.15 5.51 18.64
C GLY A 153 -2.91 6.57 19.44
N VAL A 154 -2.80 7.83 19.00
CA VAL A 154 -3.62 8.93 19.49
C VAL A 154 -5.07 8.67 19.09
N ARG A 155 -5.98 8.94 20.03
CA ARG A 155 -7.42 8.85 19.82
C ARG A 155 -8.01 10.24 19.69
N VAL A 156 -8.69 10.52 18.59
CA VAL A 156 -9.40 11.79 18.34
C VAL A 156 -10.90 11.50 18.22
N GLY A 157 -11.63 11.73 19.29
CA GLY A 157 -13.01 11.26 19.43
C GLY A 157 -13.05 9.73 19.51
N ARG A 158 -13.70 9.09 18.52
CA ARG A 158 -13.81 7.61 18.44
C ARG A 158 -12.84 6.99 17.43
N THR A 159 -12.04 7.81 16.75
CA THR A 159 -11.05 7.35 15.76
C THR A 159 -9.69 7.21 16.42
N VAL A 160 -9.06 6.04 16.23
CA VAL A 160 -7.65 5.82 16.57
C VAL A 160 -6.83 6.03 15.30
N LEU A 161 -5.82 6.90 15.36
CA LEU A 161 -5.05 7.31 14.18
C LEU A 161 -4.06 6.21 13.76
N MET A 162 -3.19 5.77 14.67
CA MET A 162 -2.37 4.57 14.50
C MET A 162 -3.02 3.39 15.22
N VAL A 163 -3.68 2.53 14.45
CA VAL A 163 -4.35 1.33 14.96
C VAL A 163 -3.31 0.31 15.42
N LYS A 164 -3.53 -0.30 16.59
CA LYS A 164 -2.73 -1.41 17.13
C LYS A 164 -3.54 -2.69 17.29
N ARG A 165 -4.87 -2.56 17.43
CA ARG A 165 -5.81 -3.68 17.56
C ARG A 165 -6.93 -3.55 16.55
N ARG A 166 -7.37 -4.66 15.96
CA ARG A 166 -8.43 -4.65 14.94
C ARG A 166 -9.74 -4.10 15.51
N SER A 167 -10.04 -4.36 16.79
CA SER A 167 -11.18 -3.80 17.52
C SER A 167 -11.15 -2.28 17.75
N GLU A 168 -10.01 -1.59 17.51
CA GLU A 168 -9.95 -0.13 17.57
C GLU A 168 -10.57 0.55 16.34
N ILE A 169 -10.81 -0.21 15.26
CA ILE A 169 -11.41 0.27 14.03
C ILE A 169 -12.93 0.35 14.20
N VAL A 170 -13.37 1.41 14.87
CA VAL A 170 -14.79 1.65 15.16
C VAL A 170 -15.34 2.78 14.29
N ILE A 171 -14.61 3.90 14.22
CA ILE A 171 -14.97 5.07 13.40
C ILE A 171 -13.74 5.55 12.61
N PRO A 172 -13.84 5.66 11.28
CA PRO A 172 -14.98 5.26 10.46
C PRO A 172 -15.15 3.73 10.48
N ALA A 173 -16.27 3.23 9.97
CA ALA A 173 -16.50 1.78 9.93
C ALA A 173 -15.35 1.05 9.20
N PRO A 174 -15.08 -0.23 9.50
CA PRO A 174 -13.97 -0.98 8.89
C PRO A 174 -13.89 -0.91 7.36
N ALA A 175 -15.04 -0.83 6.67
CA ALA A 175 -15.13 -0.64 5.22
C ALA A 175 -14.50 0.67 4.69
N PHE A 176 -14.21 1.65 5.55
CA PHE A 176 -13.58 2.92 5.17
C PHE A 176 -12.15 3.03 5.69
N ARG A 177 -11.62 1.98 6.33
CA ARG A 177 -10.29 1.97 6.94
C ARG A 177 -9.34 1.14 6.08
N LEU A 178 -8.44 1.83 5.37
CA LEU A 178 -7.48 1.20 4.46
C LEU A 178 -6.50 0.34 5.23
N VAL A 179 -6.24 -0.87 4.73
CA VAL A 179 -5.21 -1.79 5.25
C VAL A 179 -4.03 -1.80 4.30
N PHE A 180 -4.19 -2.32 3.07
CA PHE A 180 -3.15 -2.34 2.04
C PHE A 180 -3.51 -1.48 0.83
N LEU A 181 -2.49 -0.97 0.14
CA LEU A 181 -2.60 -0.37 -1.19
C LEU A 181 -1.42 -0.76 -2.08
N ASP A 182 -1.54 -0.50 -3.38
CA ASP A 182 -0.40 -0.53 -4.31
C ASP A 182 0.42 0.76 -4.19
N GLU A 183 1.55 0.64 -3.51
CA GLU A 183 2.58 1.66 -3.43
C GLU A 183 3.48 1.66 -4.68
N GLY A 184 3.25 0.73 -5.62
CA GLY A 184 3.84 0.79 -6.95
C GLY A 184 5.33 0.48 -7.02
N ARG A 185 6.06 0.51 -5.90
CA ARG A 185 7.44 0.05 -5.76
C ARG A 185 7.74 -0.59 -4.38
N ILE A 186 8.91 -1.21 -4.23
CA ILE A 186 9.44 -1.58 -2.90
C ILE A 186 9.97 -0.31 -2.22
N SER A 187 9.50 -0.04 -1.00
CA SER A 187 9.94 1.04 -0.11
C SER A 187 10.16 0.50 1.32
N PRO A 188 10.96 1.13 2.17
CA PRO A 188 10.97 0.79 3.59
C PRO A 188 9.62 1.09 4.24
N ASP A 189 9.41 0.54 5.42
CA ASP A 189 8.31 0.93 6.30
C ASP A 189 6.93 0.69 5.66
N SER A 190 6.04 1.69 5.70
CA SER A 190 4.66 1.62 5.21
C SER A 190 4.33 2.86 4.40
N TYR A 191 3.23 2.83 3.64
CA TYR A 191 2.83 3.95 2.80
C TYR A 191 2.41 5.15 3.64
N ALA A 192 3.27 6.15 3.67
CA ALA A 192 3.19 7.35 4.48
C ALA A 192 2.35 8.45 3.82
N ILE A 193 1.55 9.11 4.64
CA ILE A 193 0.82 10.31 4.27
C ILE A 193 0.73 11.25 5.47
N HIS A 194 0.86 12.55 5.24
CA HIS A 194 0.76 13.53 6.33
C HIS A 194 -0.62 13.48 6.97
N TYR A 195 -0.70 13.72 8.28
CA TYR A 195 -1.99 13.84 9.00
C TYR A 195 -2.38 15.30 9.24
N LEU A 196 -1.43 16.12 9.69
CA LEU A 196 -1.66 17.51 10.12
C LEU A 196 -1.63 18.53 8.98
N THR A 197 -1.28 18.13 7.77
CA THR A 197 -1.19 19.04 6.62
C THR A 197 -1.79 18.40 5.37
N PRO A 198 -2.36 19.21 4.44
CA PRO A 198 -2.86 18.73 3.15
C PRO A 198 -1.70 18.43 2.19
N ARG A 199 -0.87 17.43 2.49
CA ARG A 199 0.31 17.08 1.69
C ARG A 199 0.49 15.57 1.56
N TRP A 200 0.88 15.11 0.38
CA TRP A 200 1.38 13.74 0.19
C TRP A 200 2.74 13.60 0.87
N TRP A 201 3.01 12.50 1.57
CA TRP A 201 4.39 12.14 1.90
C TRP A 201 4.91 11.22 0.82
N ASP A 202 4.33 10.02 0.74
CA ASP A 202 4.52 9.15 -0.40
C ASP A 202 3.62 9.60 -1.55
N PRO A 203 4.11 9.47 -2.79
CA PRO A 203 3.36 9.90 -3.95
C PRO A 203 2.11 9.02 -4.17
N PRO A 204 1.06 9.54 -4.83
CA PRO A 204 -0.10 8.76 -5.22
C PRO A 204 0.26 7.92 -6.44
N PHE A 205 0.85 6.75 -6.24
CA PHE A 205 1.23 5.87 -7.34
C PHE A 205 0.01 5.54 -8.22
N VAL A 206 0.17 5.76 -9.52
CA VAL A 206 -0.91 5.57 -10.49
C VAL A 206 -0.68 4.29 -11.29
N ARG A 207 -1.58 3.32 -11.12
CA ARG A 207 -1.60 2.05 -11.84
C ARG A 207 -3.02 1.66 -12.24
N HIS A 208 -3.12 0.70 -13.14
CA HIS A 208 -4.42 0.20 -13.62
C HIS A 208 -5.30 1.28 -14.27
N GLY A 209 -4.66 2.15 -15.04
CA GLY A 209 -5.27 3.32 -15.67
C GLY A 209 -4.83 4.61 -15.00
N ASP A 210 -5.78 5.28 -14.36
CA ASP A 210 -5.60 6.58 -13.72
C ASP A 210 -5.93 6.49 -12.23
N GLY A 211 -5.55 5.39 -11.57
CA GLY A 211 -5.99 5.11 -10.21
C GLY A 211 -5.01 4.30 -9.40
N THR A 212 -5.49 3.75 -8.29
CA THR A 212 -4.77 2.81 -7.45
C THR A 212 -5.73 1.75 -6.92
N ASN A 213 -5.21 0.59 -6.57
CA ASN A 213 -5.99 -0.44 -5.89
C ASN A 213 -5.71 -0.38 -4.39
N VAL A 214 -6.76 -0.53 -3.60
CA VAL A 214 -6.73 -0.47 -2.14
C VAL A 214 -7.55 -1.60 -1.54
N SER A 215 -7.36 -1.86 -0.25
CA SER A 215 -8.15 -2.80 0.54
C SER A 215 -8.45 -2.26 1.92
N PHE A 216 -9.50 -2.79 2.55
CA PHE A 216 -10.07 -2.22 3.77
C PHE A 216 -10.22 -3.24 4.88
N ALA A 217 -10.38 -2.77 6.11
CA ALA A 217 -10.37 -3.60 7.31
C ALA A 217 -11.57 -4.56 7.44
N ASP A 218 -12.61 -4.42 6.62
CA ASP A 218 -13.70 -5.40 6.50
C ASP A 218 -13.38 -6.54 5.51
N GLY A 219 -12.22 -6.51 4.86
CA GLY A 219 -11.75 -7.55 3.93
C GLY A 219 -12.09 -7.31 2.45
N HIS A 220 -12.73 -6.20 2.08
CA HIS A 220 -12.92 -5.89 0.66
C HIS A 220 -11.73 -5.14 0.05
N SER A 221 -11.70 -5.13 -1.29
CA SER A 221 -10.72 -4.40 -2.10
C SER A 221 -11.45 -3.56 -3.15
N ASP A 222 -10.95 -2.36 -3.45
CA ASP A 222 -11.57 -1.44 -4.39
C ASP A 222 -10.52 -0.77 -5.30
N TYR A 223 -10.96 -0.35 -6.48
CA TYR A 223 -10.15 0.45 -7.40
C TYR A 223 -10.57 1.92 -7.31
N TRP A 224 -9.64 2.78 -6.95
CA TRP A 224 -9.86 4.21 -6.85
C TRP A 224 -9.28 4.92 -8.04
N LYS A 225 -10.16 5.44 -8.90
CA LYS A 225 -9.76 6.36 -9.95
C LYS A 225 -9.49 7.74 -9.36
N TYR A 226 -8.30 8.27 -9.59
CA TYR A 226 -7.97 9.66 -9.27
C TYR A 226 -8.69 10.60 -10.22
N ARG A 227 -9.07 11.78 -9.71
CA ARG A 227 -9.76 12.81 -10.50
C ARG A 227 -8.79 13.88 -10.96
N GLY A 228 -7.88 14.30 -10.08
CA GLY A 228 -6.95 15.39 -10.34
C GLY A 228 -5.93 15.04 -11.42
N ALA A 229 -5.90 15.83 -12.49
CA ALA A 229 -4.88 15.71 -13.53
C ALA A 229 -3.45 15.86 -12.97
N GLU A 230 -3.26 16.69 -11.94
CA GLU A 230 -1.97 16.82 -11.25
C GLU A 230 -1.58 15.53 -10.51
N THR A 231 -2.51 14.89 -9.79
CA THR A 231 -2.33 13.62 -9.10
C THR A 231 -1.93 12.53 -10.10
N ILE A 232 -2.68 12.42 -11.20
CA ILE A 232 -2.42 11.44 -12.26
C ILE A 232 -1.05 11.65 -12.89
N ARG A 233 -0.69 12.90 -13.21
CA ARG A 233 0.62 13.21 -13.80
C ARG A 233 1.77 12.89 -12.84
N ALA A 234 1.65 13.27 -11.56
CA ALA A 234 2.65 12.99 -10.54
C ALA A 234 2.85 11.48 -10.36
N GLY A 235 1.77 10.73 -10.17
CA GLY A 235 1.80 9.29 -9.92
C GLY A 235 2.25 8.42 -11.09
N LYS A 236 2.20 8.92 -12.32
CA LYS A 236 2.68 8.21 -13.53
C LYS A 236 4.16 8.43 -13.83
N MET A 237 4.84 9.31 -13.10
CA MET A 237 6.27 9.53 -13.29
C MET A 237 7.06 8.25 -12.96
N ALA A 238 8.20 8.05 -13.62
CA ALA A 238 9.08 6.92 -13.30
C ALA A 238 9.57 6.99 -11.84
N ASN A 239 9.83 8.20 -11.34
CA ASN A 239 10.11 8.51 -9.94
C ASN A 239 9.16 9.63 -9.47
N PRO A 240 7.97 9.27 -8.97
CA PRO A 240 7.01 10.26 -8.49
C PRO A 240 7.56 11.08 -7.31
N PRO A 241 7.17 12.36 -7.20
CA PRO A 241 7.73 13.25 -6.19
C PRO A 241 7.19 12.91 -4.80
N TYR A 242 8.11 12.70 -3.85
CA TYR A 242 7.76 12.66 -2.43
C TYR A 242 7.45 14.07 -1.93
N ASN A 243 6.68 14.13 -0.85
CA ASN A 243 6.44 15.33 -0.09
C ASN A 243 5.89 16.48 -0.96
N TYR A 244 4.82 16.27 -1.71
CA TYR A 244 4.25 17.33 -2.57
C TYR A 244 2.82 17.71 -2.17
N THR A 245 2.50 18.98 -2.39
CA THR A 245 1.19 19.55 -2.08
C THR A 245 0.41 19.74 -3.37
N PRO A 246 -0.76 19.10 -3.55
CA PRO A 246 -1.64 19.38 -4.67
C PRO A 246 -2.18 20.81 -4.59
N THR A 247 -2.38 21.44 -5.74
CA THR A 247 -2.83 22.84 -5.84
C THR A 247 -4.22 22.98 -6.46
N THR A 248 -4.73 21.92 -7.08
CA THR A 248 -6.06 21.88 -7.69
C THR A 248 -7.09 21.28 -6.74
N ASP A 249 -8.35 21.70 -6.85
CA ASP A 249 -9.44 21.17 -6.01
C ASP A 249 -9.59 19.64 -6.15
N GLU A 250 -9.44 19.11 -7.36
CA GLU A 250 -9.51 17.68 -7.63
C GLU A 250 -8.33 16.92 -7.01
N GLY A 251 -7.11 17.46 -7.09
CA GLY A 251 -5.94 16.85 -6.46
C GLY A 251 -5.99 16.91 -4.93
N ILE A 252 -6.51 17.99 -4.37
CA ILE A 252 -6.79 18.10 -2.92
C ILE A 252 -7.87 17.08 -2.51
N THR A 253 -8.87 16.85 -3.35
CA THR A 253 -9.92 15.84 -3.10
C THR A 253 -9.34 14.42 -3.11
N ASP A 254 -8.49 14.09 -4.08
CA ASP A 254 -7.79 12.80 -4.13
C ASP A 254 -6.94 12.57 -2.89
N LEU A 255 -6.20 13.60 -2.46
CA LEU A 255 -5.38 13.58 -1.25
C LEU A 255 -6.23 13.36 0.00
N LYS A 256 -7.27 14.17 0.21
CA LYS A 256 -8.13 14.07 1.40
C LYS A 256 -8.76 12.69 1.50
N LYS A 257 -9.22 12.14 0.38
CA LYS A 257 -9.76 10.77 0.31
C LYS A 257 -8.74 9.75 0.83
N MET A 258 -7.47 9.85 0.43
CA MET A 258 -6.43 8.96 0.93
C MET A 258 -6.11 9.20 2.42
N GLN A 259 -6.01 10.45 2.86
CA GLN A 259 -5.76 10.79 4.27
C GLN A 259 -6.87 10.26 5.19
N GLU A 260 -8.13 10.45 4.82
CA GLU A 260 -9.28 9.91 5.55
C GLU A 260 -9.27 8.39 5.55
N ALA A 261 -8.84 7.76 4.46
CA ALA A 261 -8.74 6.31 4.33
C ALA A 261 -7.55 5.68 5.05
N ILE A 262 -6.48 6.43 5.34
CA ILE A 262 -5.32 6.00 6.13
C ILE A 262 -5.40 6.37 7.63
N TRP A 263 -5.81 7.60 7.98
CA TRP A 263 -5.95 8.06 9.38
C TRP A 263 -7.33 7.96 10.05
N GLY A 264 -8.41 8.04 9.27
CA GLY A 264 -9.80 7.84 9.72
C GLY A 264 -10.59 9.13 9.68
N ARG A 265 -9.84 10.23 9.56
CA ARG A 265 -10.30 11.60 9.56
C ARG A 265 -9.14 12.47 9.12
N LEU A 266 -9.46 13.71 8.73
CA LEU A 266 -8.45 14.75 8.54
C LEU A 266 -7.99 15.32 9.89
N GLY A 267 -6.74 15.79 9.92
CA GLY A 267 -6.10 16.38 11.10
C GLY A 267 -6.07 17.90 11.11
N TYR A 268 -6.71 18.57 10.15
CA TYR A 268 -6.73 20.01 9.95
C TYR A 268 -8.11 20.50 9.50
#